data_AF-A0A9X0R4C4-F1
#
_entry.id   AF-A0A9X0R4C4-F1
#
_cell.length_a   1.000
_cell.length_b   1.000
_cell.length_c   1.000
_cell.angle_alpha   90.00
_cell.angle_beta   90.00
_cell.angle_gamma   90.00
#
_symmetry.space_group_name_H-M   'P 1'
#
loop_
_entity.id
_entity.type
_entity.pdbx_description
1 polymer ?
#
loop_
_entity_poly.entity_id
_entity_poly.type
_entity_poly.pdbx_seq_one_letter_code
_entity_poly.pdbx_strand_id
1 'polypeptide(L)' 'MTLERTILLVVGVIVLGSTLLAALHDIRWLWLTGAMGLHLVQASFIGLCPVVALLRRVGLPSKAGFA' A
#
# COMPACT_ATOMS: atom_id res chain seq x y z
N MET A 1 5.18 11.09 11.63
CA MET A 1 5.02 10.34 10.37
C MET A 1 3.78 10.87 9.67
N THR A 2 3.88 11.33 8.42
CA THR A 2 2.68 11.64 7.65
C THR A 2 1.96 10.35 7.31
N LEU A 3 0.63 10.39 7.28
CA LEU A 3 -0.24 9.26 6.97
C LEU A 3 0.22 8.53 5.69
N GLU A 4 0.63 9.30 4.69
CA GLU A 4 1.15 8.85 3.39
C GLU A 4 2.44 8.05 3.52
N ARG A 5 3.39 8.51 4.36
CA ARG A 5 4.64 7.78 4.62
C ARG A 5 4.39 6.46 5.33
N THR A 6 3.44 6.42 6.26
CA THR A 6 3.06 5.17 6.95
C THR A 6 2.46 4.17 5.96
N ILE A 7 1.60 4.63 5.06
CA ILE A 7 0.98 3.77 4.04
C ILE A 7 2.03 3.22 3.07
N LEU A 8 2.93 4.07 2.56
CA LEU A 8 4.03 3.66 1.69
C LEU A 8 4.92 2.61 2.37
N LEU A 9 5.22 2.79 3.66
CA LEU A 9 6.04 1.86 4.43
C LEU A 9 5.32 0.52 4.63
N VAL A 10 4.05 0.54 5.06
CA VAL A 10 3.24 -0.66 5.27
C VAL A 10 3.10 -1.46 3.98
N VAL A 11 2.76 -0.80 2.88
CA VAL A 11 2.69 -1.44 1.57
C VAL A 11 4.03 -2.02 1.15
N GLY A 12 5.13 -1.26 1.30
CA GLY A 12 6.47 -1.71 0.94
C GLY A 12 6.87 -2.96 1.70
N VAL A 13 6.56 -3.04 3.00
CA VAL A 13 6.80 -4.23 3.82
C VAL A 13 5.96 -5.42 3.34
N ILE A 14 4.68 -5.21 3.01
CA ILE A 14 3.80 -6.27 2.50
C ILE A 14 4.29 -6.80 1.14
N VAL A 15 4.76 -5.92 0.25
CA VAL A 15 5.32 -6.27 -1.06
C VAL A 15 6.62 -7.05 -0.89
N LEU A 16 7.56 -6.57 -0.08
CA LEU A 16 8.82 -7.27 0.21
C LEU A 16 8.60 -8.63 0.86
N GLY A 17 7.66 -8.71 1.81
CA GLY A 17 7.27 -9.97 2.43
C GLY A 17 6.67 -10.94 1.41
N SER A 18 5.78 -10.47 0.53
CA SER A 18 5.16 -11.29 -0.50
C SER A 18 6.14 -11.76 -1.57
N THR A 19 7.10 -10.93 -1.98
CA THR A 19 8.14 -11.34 -2.95
C THR A 19 9.13 -12.32 -2.35
N LEU A 20 9.52 -12.15 -1.08
CA LEU A 20 10.38 -13.11 -0.40
C LEU A 20 9.69 -14.48 -0.25
N LEU A 21 8.39 -14.47 0.07
CA LEU A 21 7.60 -15.69 0.15
C LEU A 21 7.34 -16.33 -1.23
N ALA A 22 7.22 -15.53 -2.28
CA ALA A 22 7.17 -16.02 -3.66
C ALA A 22 8.46 -16.75 -4.06
N ALA A 23 9.62 -16.26 -3.60
CA ALA A 23 10.92 -16.86 -3.88
C ALA A 23 11.18 -18.14 -3.06
N LEU A 24 10.64 -18.22 -1.83
CA LEU A 24 10.88 -19.34 -0.92
C LEU A 24 9.85 -20.47 -1.03
N HIS A 25 8.62 -20.17 -1.41
CA HIS A 25 7.53 -21.15 -1.39
C HIS A 25 6.96 -21.43 -2.78
N ASP A 26 6.42 -20.42 -3.46
CA ASP A 26 5.77 -20.64 -4.76
C ASP A 26 5.55 -19.33 -5.53
N ILE A 27 5.84 -19.33 -6.83
CA ILE A 27 5.76 -18.16 -7.72
C ILE A 27 4.35 -17.55 -7.78
N ARG A 28 3.32 -18.34 -7.45
CA ARG A 28 1.91 -17.91 -7.36
C ARG A 28 1.69 -16.77 -6.38
N TRP A 29 2.60 -16.53 -5.42
CA TRP A 29 2.53 -15.39 -4.50
C TRP A 29 2.72 -14.03 -5.20
N LEU A 30 3.30 -14.00 -6.41
CA LEU A 30 3.43 -12.78 -7.20
C LEU A 30 2.08 -12.18 -7.59
N TRP A 31 1.00 -12.98 -7.63
CA TRP A 31 -0.35 -12.46 -7.90
C TRP A 31 -0.81 -11.51 -6.78
N LEU A 32 -0.43 -11.79 -5.53
CA LEU A 32 -0.70 -10.92 -4.39
C LEU A 32 0.10 -9.61 -4.47
N THR A 33 1.37 -9.72 -4.86
CA THR A 33 2.26 -8.57 -5.10
C THR A 33 1.73 -7.69 -6.25
N GLY A 34 1.30 -8.31 -7.35
CA GLY A 34 0.73 -7.63 -8.51
C GLY A 34 -0.60 -6.94 -8.19
N ALA A 35 -1.49 -7.61 -7.43
CA ALA A 35 -2.74 -7.02 -6.98
C ALA A 35 -2.51 -5.79 -6.07
N MET A 36 -1.53 -5.85 -5.15
CA MET A 36 -1.16 -4.68 -4.34
C MET A 36 -0.52 -3.56 -5.15
N GLY A 37 0.30 -3.90 -6.15
CA GLY A 37 0.85 -2.93 -7.10
C GLY A 37 -0.25 -2.21 -7.89
N LEU A 38 -1.24 -2.94 -8.41
CA LEU A 38 -2.38 -2.37 -9.12
C LEU A 38 -3.22 -1.47 -8.20
N HIS A 39 -3.43 -1.88 -6.95
CA HIS A 39 -4.13 -1.10 -5.96
C HIS A 39 -3.38 0.21 -5.62
N LEU A 40 -2.04 0.20 -5.61
CA LEU A 40 -1.24 1.41 -5.48
C LEU A 40 -1.31 2.32 -6.70
N VAL A 41 -1.31 1.74 -7.89
CA VAL A 41 -1.47 2.50 -9.13
C VAL A 41 -2.82 3.20 -9.14
N GLN A 42 -3.90 2.48 -8.81
CA GLN A 42 -5.23 3.09 -8.65
C GLN A 42 -5.25 4.15 -7.55
N ALA A 43 -4.61 3.91 -6.41
CA ALA A 43 -4.46 4.92 -5.36
C ALA A 43 -3.75 6.18 -5.85
N SER A 44 -2.73 6.03 -6.71
CA SER A 44 -1.98 7.16 -7.26
C SER A 44 -2.72 7.96 -8.32
N PHE A 45 -3.54 7.30 -9.14
CA PHE A 45 -4.32 7.98 -10.19
C PHE A 45 -5.63 8.56 -9.69
N ILE A 46 -6.29 7.90 -8.74
CA ILE A 46 -7.66 8.23 -8.33
C ILE A 46 -7.65 9.10 -7.06
N GLY A 47 -6.54 9.15 -6.31
CA GLY A 47 -6.45 9.84 -5.01
C GLY A 47 -7.38 9.27 -3.93
N LEU A 48 -8.23 8.31 -4.31
CA LEU A 48 -9.20 7.62 -3.49
C LEU A 48 -8.52 6.38 -2.92
N CYS A 49 -7.56 6.58 -2.02
CA CYS A 49 -7.06 5.49 -1.20
C CYS A 49 -8.16 5.13 -0.18
N PRO A 50 -8.84 3.96 -0.25
CA PRO A 50 -9.74 3.52 0.83
C PRO A 50 -9.00 3.43 2.17
N VAL A 51 -7.67 3.23 2.12
CA VAL A 51 -6.74 3.31 3.26
C VAL A 51 -6.63 4.71 3.87
N VAL A 52 -6.72 5.78 3.07
CA VAL A 52 -6.74 7.16 3.58
C VAL A 52 -8.05 7.44 4.29
N ALA A 53 -9.17 6.96 3.75
CA ALA A 53 -10.47 7.05 4.42
C ALA A 53 -10.49 6.25 5.75
N LEU A 54 -9.84 5.08 5.78
CA LEU A 54 -9.73 4.24 6.98
C LEU A 54 -8.80 4.86 8.03
N LEU A 55 -7.63 5.41 7.64
CA LEU A 55 -6.71 6.06 8.58
C LEU A 55 -7.17 7.46 9.01
N ARG A 56 -7.97 8.18 8.20
CA ARG A 56 -8.66 9.40 8.63
C ARG A 56 -9.62 9.11 9.79
N ARG A 57 -10.29 7.95 9.81
CA ARG A 57 -11.12 7.52 10.95
C ARG A 57 -10.32 7.26 12.24
N VAL A 58 -9.01 7.02 12.14
CA VAL A 58 -8.10 6.78 13.28
C VAL A 58 -7.52 8.11 13.83
N GLY A 59 -7.84 9.26 13.23
CA GLY A 59 -7.48 10.57 13.78
C GLY A 59 -6.03 11.01 13.50
N LEU A 60 -5.33 10.33 12.59
CA LEU A 60 -3.98 10.72 12.18
C LEU A 60 -4.04 11.94 11.23
N PRO A 61 -3.20 12.97 11.42
CA PRO A 61 -3.20 14.15 10.58
C PRO A 61 -2.81 13.77 9.14
N SER A 62 -3.81 13.78 8.26
CA SER A 62 -3.62 13.61 6.82
C SER A 62 -3.15 14.94 6.26
N LYS A 63 -1.87 15.05 5.92
CA LYS A 63 -1.44 16.11 5.00
C LYS A 63 -2.13 15.79 3.66
N ALA A 64 -2.82 16.76 3.08
CA ALA A 64 -3.29 16.64 1.70
C ALA A 64 -2.02 16.63 0.84
N GLY A 65 -1.60 15.45 0.38
CA GLY A 65 -0.32 15.23 -0.26
C GLY A 65 -0.39 14.27 -1.43
N PHE A 66 -1.52 14.28 -2.16
CA PHE A 66 -1.36 14.62 -3.57
C PHE A 66 -1.26 16.14 -3.64
N ALA A 67 -0.02 16.62 -3.53
CA ALA A 67 0.42 17.93 -3.95
C ALA A 67 1.58 17.70 -4.93
#